data_AF-A0A3S3JS85-F1
#
_entry.id   AF-A0A3S3JS85-F1
#
_cell.length_a   1.000
_cell.length_b   1.000
_cell.length_c   1.000
_cell.angle_alpha   90.00
_cell.angle_beta   90.00
_cell.angle_gamma   90.00
#
_symmetry.space_group_name_H-M   'P 1'
#
loop_
_entity.id
_entity.type
_entity.pdbx_description
1 polymer ?
#
loop_
_entity_poly.entity_id
_entity_poly.type
_entity_poly.pdbx_seq_one_letter_code
_entity_poly.pdbx_strand_id
1 'polypeptide(L)'
;MNQASSSPLDIFNYVPTPEEQRRKLIASLSELTLSPADLARHLERNRDYREFSATIRSIQRMIAGETRVSGEMMVIVNMLLRQHRRLKARYRDLKWERSEHGVYWAQLDDWFVYISPQTRGRWILSCRNGPGPKDYSPPFGRWLDSLEEAKNKALVCVEEGMNDLAEIGYEVR
;
A
#
# COMPACT_ATOMS: atom_id res chain seq x y z
N MET A 1 12.21 -13.35 -40.50
CA MET A 1 11.76 -12.68 -39.26
C MET A 1 10.33 -13.11 -38.99
N ASN A 2 10.14 -14.13 -38.14
CA ASN A 2 8.81 -14.56 -37.74
C ASN A 2 8.42 -13.80 -36.47
N GLN A 3 7.50 -12.84 -36.59
CA GLN A 3 6.77 -12.36 -35.42
C GLN A 3 5.78 -13.46 -35.02
N ALA A 4 6.07 -14.15 -33.93
CA ALA A 4 5.11 -15.05 -33.31
C ALA A 4 3.96 -14.19 -32.76
N SER A 5 2.80 -14.30 -33.39
CA SER A 5 1.54 -13.77 -32.88
C SER A 5 1.20 -14.51 -31.58
N SER A 6 1.37 -13.84 -30.43
CA SER A 6 0.93 -14.40 -29.15
C SER A 6 -0.60 -14.49 -29.14
N SER A 7 -1.12 -15.69 -28.93
CA SER A 7 -2.55 -15.92 -28.77
C SER A 7 -3.02 -15.34 -27.43
N PRO A 8 -4.23 -14.78 -27.31
CA PRO A 8 -4.79 -14.37 -26.01
C PRO A 8 -4.78 -15.48 -24.94
N LEU A 9 -4.74 -16.76 -25.38
CA LEU A 9 -4.63 -17.93 -24.51
C LEU A 9 -3.23 -18.10 -23.88
N ASP A 10 -2.18 -17.56 -24.51
CA ASP A 10 -0.81 -17.61 -23.97
C ASP A 10 -0.66 -16.73 -22.72
N ILE A 11 -1.53 -15.73 -22.54
CA ILE A 11 -1.52 -14.82 -21.39
C ILE A 11 -1.84 -15.57 -20.09
N PHE A 12 -2.73 -16.57 -20.15
CA PHE A 12 -3.16 -17.32 -18.95
C PHE A 12 -2.23 -18.49 -18.60
N ASN A 13 -1.45 -18.99 -19.56
CA ASN A 13 -0.53 -20.13 -19.38
C ASN A 13 0.93 -19.72 -19.19
N TYR A 14 1.23 -18.43 -19.32
CA TYR A 14 2.57 -17.92 -19.15
C TYR A 14 3.05 -18.02 -17.70
N VAL A 15 4.18 -18.69 -17.50
CA VAL A 15 4.87 -18.79 -16.21
C VAL A 15 6.01 -17.77 -16.20
N PRO A 16 5.96 -16.73 -15.37
CA PRO A 16 7.02 -15.72 -15.31
C PRO A 16 8.32 -16.31 -14.76
N THR A 17 9.44 -15.90 -15.34
CA THR A 17 10.78 -16.22 -14.83
C THR A 17 11.01 -15.58 -13.45
N PRO A 18 11.96 -16.09 -12.64
CA PRO A 18 12.30 -15.49 -11.35
C PRO A 18 12.63 -14.00 -11.44
N GLU A 19 13.32 -13.60 -12.50
CA GLU A 19 13.71 -12.20 -12.71
C GLU A 19 12.52 -11.31 -13.09
N GLU A 20 11.54 -11.84 -13.82
CA GLU A 20 10.28 -11.12 -14.09
C GLU A 20 9.42 -11.01 -12.84
N GLN A 21 9.37 -12.05 -12.00
CA GLN A 21 8.70 -11.98 -10.69
C GLN A 21 9.33 -10.93 -9.79
N ARG A 22 10.67 -10.87 -9.74
CA ARG A 22 11.42 -9.85 -8.99
C ARG A 22 11.11 -8.45 -9.49
N ARG A 23 11.21 -8.21 -10.81
CA ARG A 23 10.88 -6.91 -11.41
C ARG A 23 9.43 -6.51 -11.13
N LYS A 24 8.50 -7.47 -11.20
CA LYS A 24 7.09 -7.23 -10.87
C LYS A 24 6.90 -6.88 -9.39
N LEU A 25 7.56 -7.57 -8.47
CA LEU A 25 7.52 -7.24 -7.04
C LEU A 25 8.01 -5.80 -6.79
N ILE A 26 9.16 -5.42 -7.34
CA ILE A 26 9.73 -4.07 -7.20
C ILE A 26 8.77 -3.01 -7.75
N ALA A 27 8.24 -3.21 -8.95
CA ALA A 27 7.28 -2.30 -9.56
C ALA A 27 6.01 -2.16 -8.72
N SER A 28 5.52 -3.27 -8.17
CA SER A 28 4.34 -3.31 -7.33
C SER A 28 4.53 -2.54 -6.01
N LEU A 29 5.67 -2.74 -5.34
CA LEU A 29 6.00 -2.02 -4.11
C LEU A 29 6.16 -0.52 -4.34
N SER A 30 6.78 -0.15 -5.47
CA SER A 30 6.91 1.25 -5.89
C SER A 30 5.53 1.90 -6.10
N GLU A 31 4.63 1.24 -6.83
CA GLU A 31 3.28 1.76 -7.06
C GLU A 31 2.46 1.87 -5.78
N LEU A 32 2.59 0.90 -4.87
CA LEU A 32 1.94 0.91 -3.56
C LEU A 32 2.59 1.88 -2.55
N THR A 33 3.71 2.52 -2.93
CA THR A 33 4.57 3.33 -2.04
C THR A 33 4.96 2.61 -0.74
N LEU A 34 5.17 1.29 -0.84
CA LEU A 34 5.56 0.44 0.29
C LEU A 34 7.06 0.19 0.32
N SER A 35 7.67 0.44 1.48
CA SER A 35 8.98 -0.12 1.80
C SER A 35 8.87 -1.59 2.22
N PRO A 36 9.98 -2.35 2.27
CA PRO A 36 9.99 -3.70 2.84
C PRO A 36 9.44 -3.77 4.27
N ALA A 37 9.70 -2.74 5.08
CA ALA A 37 9.19 -2.65 6.43
C ALA A 37 7.67 -2.42 6.47
N ASP A 38 7.13 -1.62 5.53
CA ASP A 38 5.69 -1.39 5.44
C ASP A 38 4.96 -2.67 5.02
N LEU A 39 5.50 -3.42 4.04
CA LEU A 39 4.95 -4.71 3.66
C LEU A 39 5.07 -5.74 4.80
N ALA A 40 6.19 -5.79 5.53
CA ALA A 40 6.33 -6.67 6.69
C ALA A 40 5.29 -6.36 7.78
N ARG A 41 5.02 -5.08 8.05
CA ARG A 41 3.95 -4.70 9.01
C ARG A 41 2.59 -5.12 8.51
N HIS A 42 2.33 -4.97 7.22
CA HIS A 42 1.09 -5.45 6.63
C HIS A 42 0.91 -6.96 6.84
N LEU A 43 1.96 -7.76 6.61
CA LEU A 43 1.93 -9.20 6.83
C LEU A 43 1.70 -9.55 8.30
N GLU A 44 2.43 -8.92 9.22
CA GLU A 44 2.29 -9.11 10.68
C GLU A 44 0.85 -8.83 11.16
N ARG A 45 0.26 -7.72 10.71
CA ARG A 45 -1.14 -7.37 11.01
C ARG A 45 -2.13 -8.38 10.46
N ASN A 46 -1.79 -9.02 9.34
CA ASN A 46 -2.57 -10.11 8.74
C ASN A 46 -2.15 -11.50 9.28
N ARG A 47 -1.64 -11.54 10.52
CA ARG A 47 -1.34 -12.76 11.28
C ARG A 47 -0.25 -13.62 10.65
N ASP A 48 0.70 -12.99 9.97
CA ASP A 48 1.97 -13.64 9.65
C ASP A 48 2.80 -13.80 10.93
N TYR A 49 2.85 -15.03 11.45
CA TYR A 49 3.51 -15.35 12.71
C TYR A 49 5.04 -15.41 12.61
N ARG A 50 5.62 -15.16 11.44
CA ARG A 50 7.09 -15.09 11.29
C ARG A 50 7.62 -13.86 12.03
N GLU A 51 8.82 -14.00 12.56
CA GLU A 51 9.50 -12.88 13.23
C GLU A 51 9.68 -11.69 12.26
N PHE A 52 9.35 -10.48 12.72
CA PHE A 52 9.27 -9.28 11.90
C PHE A 52 10.58 -8.97 11.15
N SER A 53 11.73 -9.06 11.82
CA SER A 53 13.05 -8.83 11.21
C SER A 53 13.41 -9.88 10.16
N ALA A 54 13.00 -11.14 10.36
CA ALA A 54 13.16 -12.22 9.40
C ALA A 54 12.29 -11.98 8.16
N THR A 55 11.06 -11.50 8.33
CA THR A 55 10.17 -11.12 7.23
C THR A 55 10.74 -9.97 6.40
N ILE A 56 11.22 -8.89 7.04
CA ILE A 56 11.89 -7.79 6.34
C ILE A 56 13.08 -8.31 5.53
N ARG A 57 13.96 -9.10 6.16
CA ARG A 57 15.14 -9.65 5.50
C ARG A 57 14.74 -10.50 4.30
N SER A 58 13.72 -11.33 4.43
CA SER A 58 13.19 -12.14 3.32
C SER A 58 12.74 -11.27 2.14
N ILE A 59 11.98 -10.19 2.41
CA ILE A 59 11.53 -9.24 1.38
C ILE A 59 12.72 -8.55 0.71
N GLN A 60 13.71 -8.09 1.48
CA GLN A 60 14.92 -7.45 0.94
C GLN A 60 15.71 -8.39 0.03
N ARG A 61 15.88 -9.66 0.42
CA ARG A 61 16.58 -10.67 -0.39
C ARG A 61 15.83 -11.01 -1.67
N MET A 62 14.49 -11.01 -1.63
CA MET A 62 13.65 -11.15 -2.83
C MET A 62 13.87 -9.98 -3.79
N ILE A 63 13.88 -8.74 -3.29
CA ILE A 63 14.13 -7.52 -4.10
C ILE A 63 15.54 -7.52 -4.70
N ALA A 64 16.53 -7.93 -3.91
CA ALA A 64 17.93 -8.03 -4.33
C ALA A 64 18.18 -9.17 -5.33
N GLY A 65 17.24 -10.10 -5.50
CA GLY A 65 17.39 -11.26 -6.38
C GLY A 65 18.22 -12.39 -5.79
N GLU A 66 18.57 -12.32 -4.51
CA GLU A 66 19.27 -13.38 -3.78
C GLU A 66 18.38 -14.60 -3.51
N THR A 67 17.06 -14.40 -3.52
CA THR A 67 16.06 -15.45 -3.33
C THR A 67 14.90 -15.24 -4.30
N ARG A 68 14.30 -16.34 -4.74
CA ARG A 68 13.12 -16.28 -5.62
C ARG A 68 11.94 -15.66 -4.86
N VAL A 69 11.17 -14.82 -5.55
CA VAL A 69 9.89 -14.33 -5.03
C VAL A 69 8.90 -15.48 -4.91
N SER A 70 8.34 -15.70 -3.71
CA SER A 70 7.36 -16.78 -3.51
C SER A 70 6.04 -16.48 -4.24
N GLY A 71 5.31 -17.53 -4.61
CA GLY A 71 3.98 -17.40 -5.21
C GLY A 71 3.00 -16.66 -4.29
N GLU A 72 3.03 -16.98 -3.00
CA GLU A 72 2.22 -16.34 -1.95
C GLU A 72 2.50 -14.84 -1.86
N MET A 73 3.77 -14.44 -1.87
CA MET A 73 4.16 -13.04 -1.88
C MET A 73 3.57 -12.31 -3.10
N MET A 74 3.64 -12.94 -4.27
CA MET A 74 3.02 -12.38 -5.47
C MET A 74 1.50 -12.29 -5.36
N VAL A 75 0.83 -13.28 -4.77
CA VAL A 75 -0.63 -13.22 -4.55
C VAL A 75 -0.99 -12.03 -3.66
N ILE A 76 -0.35 -11.91 -2.50
CA ILE A 76 -0.61 -10.85 -1.51
C ILE A 76 -0.39 -9.48 -2.14
N VAL A 77 0.77 -9.25 -2.75
CA VAL A 77 1.11 -7.95 -3.35
C VAL A 77 0.17 -7.60 -4.52
N ASN A 78 -0.24 -8.58 -5.33
CA ASN A 78 -1.21 -8.33 -6.40
C ASN A 78 -2.61 -8.01 -5.86
N MET A 79 -3.02 -8.59 -4.73
CA MET A 79 -4.29 -8.25 -4.08
C MET A 79 -4.27 -6.80 -3.60
N LEU A 80 -3.21 -6.39 -2.92
CA LEU A 80 -2.99 -5.00 -2.48
C LEU A 80 -2.98 -4.03 -3.65
N LEU A 81 -2.27 -4.35 -4.74
CA LEU A 81 -2.29 -3.54 -5.96
C LEU A 81 -3.69 -3.38 -6.55
N ARG A 82 -4.46 -4.46 -6.62
CA ARG A 82 -5.82 -4.41 -7.16
C ARG A 82 -6.71 -3.52 -6.28
N GLN A 83 -6.60 -3.63 -4.95
CA GLN A 83 -7.30 -2.75 -4.02
C GLN A 83 -6.90 -1.28 -4.22
N HIS A 84 -5.60 -1.00 -4.22
CA HIS A 84 -5.06 0.34 -4.41
C HIS A 84 -5.52 0.99 -5.72
N ARG A 85 -5.44 0.26 -6.84
CA ARG A 85 -5.91 0.75 -8.15
C ARG A 85 -7.41 1.01 -8.18
N ARG A 86 -8.23 0.16 -7.55
CA ARG A 86 -9.68 0.40 -7.43
C ARG A 86 -9.97 1.67 -6.64
N LEU A 87 -9.23 1.93 -5.57
CA LEU A 87 -9.39 3.15 -4.78
C LEU A 87 -8.94 4.39 -5.54
N LYS A 88 -7.79 4.35 -6.22
CA LYS A 88 -7.35 5.45 -7.09
C LYS A 88 -8.39 5.76 -8.17
N ALA A 89 -9.02 4.74 -8.74
CA ALA A 89 -10.09 4.92 -9.72
C ALA A 89 -11.35 5.54 -9.09
N ARG A 90 -11.78 5.06 -7.92
CA ARG A 90 -12.94 5.57 -7.18
C ARG A 90 -12.77 7.03 -6.76
N TYR A 91 -11.56 7.40 -6.33
CA TYR A 91 -11.23 8.71 -5.79
C TYR A 91 -10.35 9.54 -6.75
N ARG A 92 -10.47 9.30 -8.06
CA ARG A 92 -9.64 9.98 -9.08
C ARG A 92 -9.83 11.51 -9.07
N ASP A 93 -11.03 11.95 -8.72
CA ASP A 93 -11.44 13.36 -8.71
C ASP A 93 -11.39 13.95 -7.28
N LEU A 94 -10.69 13.29 -6.35
CA LEU A 94 -10.53 13.73 -4.97
C LEU A 94 -9.84 15.09 -4.91
N LYS A 95 -10.53 16.07 -4.35
CA LYS A 95 -9.99 17.41 -4.14
C LYS A 95 -9.26 17.46 -2.79
N TRP A 96 -8.01 17.86 -2.84
CA TRP A 96 -7.22 18.15 -1.65
C TRP A 96 -7.33 19.64 -1.34
N GLU A 97 -7.87 19.96 -0.18
CA GLU A 97 -7.89 21.31 0.34
C GLU A 97 -6.61 21.60 1.11
N ARG A 98 -6.23 22.88 1.18
CA ARG A 98 -5.01 23.32 1.86
C ARG A 98 -5.35 24.38 2.90
N SER A 99 -4.95 24.13 4.14
CA SER A 99 -5.07 25.10 5.24
C SER A 99 -4.00 26.19 5.16
N GLU A 100 -4.20 27.28 5.91
CA GLU A 100 -3.25 28.39 6.06
C GLU A 100 -1.86 27.93 6.54
N HIS A 101 -1.81 26.86 7.34
CA HIS A 101 -0.57 26.26 7.85
C HIS A 101 0.07 25.25 6.89
N GLY A 102 -0.46 25.10 5.68
CA GLY A 102 0.09 24.21 4.65
C GLY A 102 -0.26 22.73 4.81
N VAL A 103 -1.10 22.37 5.78
CA VAL A 103 -1.67 21.02 5.89
C VAL A 103 -2.66 20.81 4.75
N TYR A 104 -2.48 19.73 4.00
CA TYR A 104 -3.43 19.27 3.01
C TYR A 104 -4.42 18.31 3.67
N TRP A 105 -5.69 18.41 3.32
CA TRP A 105 -6.69 17.47 3.82
C TRP A 105 -7.74 17.14 2.76
N ALA A 106 -8.38 16.00 2.93
CA ALA A 106 -9.48 15.55 2.10
C ALA A 106 -10.39 14.60 2.89
N GLN A 107 -11.66 14.53 2.49
CA GLN A 107 -12.62 13.56 3.01
C GLN A 107 -12.84 12.44 1.98
N LEU A 108 -12.84 11.18 2.46
CA LEU A 108 -13.09 9.97 1.68
C LEU A 108 -14.17 9.15 2.40
N ASP A 109 -15.41 9.24 1.91
CA ASP A 109 -16.58 8.72 2.64
C ASP A 109 -16.58 9.27 4.09
N ASP A 110 -16.59 8.40 5.10
CA ASP A 110 -16.53 8.77 6.52
C ASP A 110 -15.11 9.03 7.05
N TRP A 111 -14.10 8.98 6.18
CA TRP A 111 -12.70 9.14 6.56
C TRP A 111 -12.19 10.55 6.28
N PHE A 112 -11.49 11.11 7.25
CA PHE A 112 -10.83 12.41 7.16
C PHE A 112 -9.33 12.19 7.14
N VAL A 113 -8.66 12.65 6.08
CA VAL A 113 -7.22 12.46 5.90
C VAL A 113 -6.50 13.80 5.92
N TYR A 114 -5.38 13.85 6.62
CA TYR A 114 -4.52 15.02 6.78
C TYR A 114 -3.08 14.67 6.42
N ILE A 115 -2.46 15.53 5.61
CA ILE A 115 -1.07 15.45 5.20
C ILE A 115 -0.39 16.75 5.63
N SER A 116 0.45 16.66 6.66
CA SER A 116 1.08 17.82 7.28
C SER A 116 2.55 17.91 6.85
N PRO A 117 3.01 19.08 6.36
CA PRO A 117 4.42 19.28 6.06
C PRO A 117 5.25 19.22 7.33
N GLN A 118 6.43 18.65 7.22
CA GLN A 118 7.44 18.55 8.27
C GLN A 118 8.74 19.21 7.79
N THR A 119 9.76 19.19 8.65
CA THR A 119 11.07 19.73 8.30
C THR A 119 11.73 18.93 7.17
N ARG A 120 12.62 19.58 6.40
CA ARG A 120 13.41 18.97 5.32
C ARG A 120 12.57 18.33 4.21
N GLY A 121 11.41 18.92 3.90
CA GLY A 121 10.53 18.46 2.82
C GLY A 121 9.80 17.15 3.12
N ARG A 122 9.85 16.67 4.37
CA ARG A 122 9.16 15.45 4.79
C ARG A 122 7.69 15.72 5.06
N TRP A 123 6.89 14.67 4.99
CA TRP A 123 5.44 14.73 5.21
C TRP A 123 5.00 13.66 6.19
N ILE A 124 4.03 13.98 7.03
CA ILE A 124 3.36 13.02 7.90
C ILE A 124 1.89 12.91 7.50
N LEU A 125 1.41 11.68 7.44
CA LEU A 125 0.04 11.32 7.11
C LEU A 125 -0.70 10.98 8.40
N SER A 126 -1.95 11.42 8.51
CA SER A 126 -2.91 10.94 9.50
C SER A 126 -4.31 10.80 8.90
N CYS A 127 -5.11 9.86 9.37
CA CYS A 127 -6.49 9.69 8.98
C CYS A 127 -7.38 9.24 10.15
N ARG A 128 -8.67 9.59 10.10
CA ARG A 128 -9.65 9.24 11.14
C ARG A 128 -10.95 8.81 10.50
N ASN A 129 -11.66 7.86 11.10
CA ASN A 129 -13.02 7.48 10.70
C ASN A 129 -14.06 8.34 11.43
N GLY A 130 -14.17 9.58 11.00
CA GLY A 130 -15.03 10.60 11.59
C GLY A 130 -14.28 11.92 11.85
N PRO A 131 -15.02 13.03 12.08
CA PRO A 131 -14.45 14.36 12.23
C PRO A 131 -13.85 14.64 13.63
N GLY A 132 -14.16 13.81 14.61
CA GLY A 132 -13.83 13.97 16.01
C GLY A 132 -12.43 13.46 16.39
N PRO A 133 -11.84 13.98 17.48
CA PRO A 133 -10.55 13.51 17.98
C PRO A 133 -10.62 12.13 18.66
N LYS A 134 -11.81 11.65 19.00
CA LYS A 134 -12.04 10.34 19.62
C LYS A 134 -12.35 9.25 18.59
N ASP A 135 -12.51 9.62 17.33
CA ASP A 135 -12.81 8.69 16.26
C ASP A 135 -11.60 7.80 15.98
N TYR A 136 -11.89 6.59 15.49
CA TYR A 136 -10.85 5.60 15.23
C TYR A 136 -9.81 6.15 14.25
N SER A 137 -8.54 5.92 14.59
CA SER A 137 -7.38 6.41 13.86
C SER A 137 -6.37 5.27 13.79
N PRO A 138 -6.09 4.69 12.62
CA PRO A 138 -5.11 3.64 12.51
C PRO A 138 -3.71 4.20 12.82
N PRO A 139 -2.75 3.35 13.24
CA PRO A 139 -1.37 3.77 13.45
C PRO A 139 -0.77 4.26 12.14
N PHE A 140 -0.16 5.44 12.17
CA PHE A 140 0.42 6.04 10.97
C PHE A 140 1.86 5.58 10.73
N GLY A 141 2.18 5.48 9.45
CA GLY A 141 3.48 5.01 8.98
C GLY A 141 4.61 6.03 9.16
N ARG A 142 5.71 5.74 8.47
CA ARG A 142 6.91 6.57 8.42
C ARG A 142 6.67 7.95 7.81
N TRP A 143 7.65 8.84 7.99
CA TRP A 143 7.75 10.07 7.20
C TRP A 143 7.91 9.75 5.71
N LEU A 144 7.26 10.57 4.89
CA LEU A 144 7.21 10.44 3.43
C LEU A 144 8.00 11.57 2.78
N ASP A 145 8.62 11.30 1.64
CA ASP A 145 9.63 12.18 1.04
C ASP A 145 9.04 13.18 0.04
N SER A 146 7.75 13.02 -0.29
CA SER A 146 7.03 13.98 -1.13
C SER A 146 5.54 14.05 -0.79
N LEU A 147 4.91 15.17 -1.16
CA LEU A 147 3.46 15.34 -1.05
C LEU A 147 2.71 14.32 -1.90
N GLU A 148 3.22 13.99 -3.09
CA GLU A 148 2.59 13.03 -3.99
C GLU A 148 2.63 11.60 -3.42
N GLU A 149 3.76 11.20 -2.84
CA GLU A 149 3.86 9.95 -2.09
C GLU A 149 2.85 9.93 -0.92
N ALA A 150 2.72 11.05 -0.20
CA ALA A 150 1.76 11.19 0.89
C ALA A 150 0.29 11.07 0.45
N LYS A 151 -0.08 11.66 -0.68
CA LYS A 151 -1.44 11.53 -1.24
C LYS A 151 -1.75 10.12 -1.71
N ASN A 152 -0.76 9.42 -2.29
CA ASN A 152 -0.95 8.02 -2.69
C ASN A 152 -1.04 7.10 -1.46
N LYS A 153 -0.19 7.32 -0.45
CA LYS A 153 -0.19 6.56 0.81
C LYS A 153 -1.47 6.79 1.63
N ALA A 154 -2.05 7.99 1.58
CA ALA A 154 -3.33 8.32 2.19
C ALA A 154 -4.45 7.33 1.82
N LEU A 155 -4.59 7.03 0.53
CA LEU A 155 -5.60 6.09 0.05
C LEU A 155 -5.40 4.68 0.60
N VAL A 156 -4.14 4.24 0.70
CA VAL A 156 -3.78 2.94 1.28
C VAL A 156 -4.10 2.90 2.78
N CYS A 157 -3.76 3.95 3.54
CA CYS A 157 -4.04 3.98 4.97
C CYS A 157 -5.53 4.03 5.30
N VAL A 158 -6.34 4.70 4.49
CA VAL A 158 -7.82 4.65 4.64
C VAL A 158 -8.33 3.23 4.41
N GLU A 159 -7.79 2.51 3.43
CA GLU A 159 -8.17 1.12 3.16
C GLU A 159 -7.79 0.18 4.30
N GLU A 160 -6.55 0.28 4.79
CA GLU A 160 -6.10 -0.49 5.95
C GLU A 160 -7.01 -0.22 7.16
N GLY A 161 -7.34 1.06 7.40
CA GLY A 161 -8.26 1.44 8.47
C GLY A 161 -9.70 0.92 8.28
N MET A 162 -10.19 0.85 7.04
CA MET A 162 -11.50 0.22 6.75
C MET A 162 -11.48 -1.28 7.06
N ASN A 163 -10.39 -1.97 6.71
CA ASN A 163 -10.21 -3.39 7.03
C ASN A 163 -10.12 -3.60 8.54
N ASP A 164 -9.39 -2.74 9.27
CA ASP A 164 -9.31 -2.79 10.73
C ASP A 164 -10.68 -2.68 11.39
N LEU A 165 -11.49 -1.70 10.97
CA LEU A 165 -12.85 -1.52 11.49
C LEU A 165 -13.76 -2.70 11.17
N ALA A 166 -13.60 -3.32 10.00
CA ALA A 166 -14.36 -4.51 9.62
C ALA A 166 -14.01 -5.71 10.51
N GLU A 167 -12.72 -5.93 10.78
CA GLU A 167 -12.24 -6.98 11.69
C GLU A 167 -12.70 -6.74 13.13
N ILE A 168 -12.55 -5.51 13.65
CA ILE A 168 -13.04 -5.13 14.99
C ILE A 168 -14.56 -5.39 15.08
N GLY A 169 -15.31 -5.01 14.06
CA GLY A 169 -16.76 -5.23 13.99
C GLY A 169 -17.15 -6.71 13.90
N TYR A 170 -16.27 -7.58 13.39
CA TYR A 170 -16.46 -9.03 13.37
C TYR A 170 -16.13 -9.66 14.72
N GLU A 171 -15.01 -9.29 15.36
CA GLU A 171 -14.57 -9.86 16.65
C GLU A 171 -15.46 -9.48 17.84
N VAL A 172 -16.19 -8.36 17.74
CA VAL A 172 -17.14 -7.90 18.78
C VAL A 172 -18.50 -8.62 18.68
N ARG A 173 -18.76 -9.40 17.62
CA ARG A 173 -19.98 -10.21 17.47
C ARG A 173 -19.82 -11.60 18.07
#